data_AF-A0A1L7CIW9-F1
#
_entry.id   AF-A0A1L7CIW9-F1
#
_cell.length_a   1.000
_cell.length_b   1.000
_cell.length_c   1.000
_cell.angle_alpha   90.00
_cell.angle_beta   90.00
_cell.angle_gamma   90.00
#
_symmetry.space_group_name_H-M   'P 1'
#
loop_
_entity.id
_entity.type
_entity.pdbx_description
1 polymer ?
#
loop_
_entity_poly.entity_id
_entity_poly.type
_entity_poly.pdbx_seq_one_letter_code
_entity_poly.pdbx_strand_id
1 'polypeptide(L)'
;MSSDKEYGGQEYEKEYEDVFDSADALDDDGAVKQQLVADEIRPSKAQWSLDTVEEVDETGFSSWLTIEIDCEPVEVAADDADFAPESDEEDYGDDDEDEEFSEELTIRAETVPSTATDWREFKGHHLESPAFGEPAEAVVIYGDHYRFDKVSLDVTDQRDRTADFQVTLSGDLDGLGIDPIELTVSGEYLPTL
;
A
#
# COMPACT_ATOMS: atom_id res chain seq x y z
N MET A 1 68.57 -18.79 6.22
CA MET A 1 67.96 -19.87 5.41
C MET A 1 66.81 -19.22 4.66
N SER A 2 67.05 -18.83 3.41
CA SER A 2 66.03 -18.41 2.47
C SER A 2 65.12 -19.60 2.15
N SER A 3 63.83 -19.34 2.07
CA SER A 3 62.88 -20.22 1.39
C SER A 3 62.06 -19.33 0.47
N ASP A 4 62.50 -19.25 -0.78
CA ASP A 4 61.68 -18.95 -1.94
C ASP A 4 60.55 -19.97 -2.05
N LYS A 5 59.31 -19.51 -2.19
CA LYS A 5 58.26 -20.20 -2.93
C LYS A 5 57.35 -19.17 -3.58
N GLU A 6 57.62 -18.90 -4.85
CA GLU A 6 56.65 -18.37 -5.80
C GLU A 6 55.43 -19.29 -5.85
N TYR A 7 54.24 -18.71 -5.70
CA TYR A 7 52.99 -19.35 -6.10
C TYR A 7 52.51 -18.68 -7.38
N GLY A 8 52.52 -19.48 -8.46
CA GLY A 8 52.04 -19.10 -9.77
C GLY A 8 50.57 -18.74 -9.76
N GLY A 9 50.24 -17.75 -10.58
CA GLY A 9 48.88 -17.29 -10.80
C GLY A 9 48.02 -18.33 -11.51
N GLN A 10 46.73 -18.28 -11.18
CA GLN A 10 45.66 -18.63 -12.10
C GLN A 10 44.62 -17.52 -11.98
N GLU A 11 44.57 -16.68 -13.01
CA GLU A 11 43.44 -15.81 -13.29
C GLU A 11 42.24 -16.71 -13.63
N TYR A 12 41.15 -16.52 -12.91
CA TYR A 12 39.85 -17.04 -13.30
C TYR A 12 38.99 -15.83 -13.68
N GLU A 13 39.16 -15.35 -14.92
CA GLU A 13 38.09 -14.66 -15.61
C GLU A 13 37.00 -15.69 -15.91
N LYS A 14 35.87 -15.58 -15.23
CA LYS A 14 34.62 -16.17 -15.71
C LYS A 14 33.86 -15.08 -16.46
N GLU A 15 34.01 -15.10 -17.77
CA GLU A 15 33.00 -14.58 -18.68
C GLU A 15 31.67 -15.29 -18.37
N TYR A 16 30.69 -14.52 -17.90
CA TYR A 16 29.27 -14.86 -18.04
C TYR A 16 28.74 -13.95 -19.15
N GLU A 17 29.05 -14.31 -20.40
CA GLU A 17 28.29 -13.86 -21.56
C GLU A 17 27.30 -14.97 -21.94
N ASP A 18 26.11 -14.53 -22.37
CA ASP A 18 25.00 -15.30 -22.94
C ASP A 18 24.19 -16.17 -21.94
N VAL A 19 22.89 -15.98 -21.73
CA VAL A 19 21.83 -15.48 -22.63
C VAL A 19 20.74 -14.83 -21.75
N PHE A 20 20.63 -13.50 -21.76
CA PHE A 20 19.36 -12.83 -21.45
C PHE A 20 19.07 -11.95 -22.65
N ASP A 21 18.31 -12.50 -23.60
CA ASP A 21 17.82 -11.74 -24.73
C ASP A 21 16.76 -10.79 -24.21
N SER A 22 17.13 -9.52 -24.00
CA SER A 22 16.23 -8.48 -23.53
C SER A 22 15.08 -8.17 -24.51
N ALA A 23 15.06 -8.82 -25.68
CA ALA A 23 13.99 -8.71 -26.66
C ALA A 23 12.87 -9.75 -26.48
N ASP A 24 13.06 -10.84 -25.72
CA ASP A 24 12.06 -11.89 -25.48
C ASP A 24 11.25 -11.70 -24.18
N ALA A 25 11.47 -10.60 -23.45
CA ALA A 25 10.73 -10.25 -22.23
C ALA A 25 9.56 -9.28 -22.47
N LEU A 26 9.12 -9.10 -23.73
CA LEU A 26 8.09 -8.11 -24.10
C LEU A 26 6.91 -8.70 -24.88
N ASP A 27 6.59 -9.97 -24.64
CA ASP A 27 5.22 -10.46 -24.82
C ASP A 27 4.57 -10.59 -23.43
N ASP A 28 4.60 -9.49 -22.68
CA ASP A 28 3.61 -9.27 -21.63
C ASP A 28 2.32 -8.87 -22.36
N ASP A 29 1.51 -9.86 -22.71
CA ASP A 29 0.06 -9.67 -22.88
C ASP A 29 -0.45 -9.22 -21.50
N GLY A 30 -0.14 -7.96 -21.18
CA GLY A 30 -0.21 -7.41 -19.84
C GLY A 30 -1.61 -7.60 -19.30
N ALA A 31 -1.69 -8.14 -18.09
CA ALA A 31 -2.92 -8.16 -17.32
C ALA A 31 -3.53 -6.76 -17.43
N VAL A 32 -4.77 -6.69 -17.94
CA VAL A 32 -5.52 -5.46 -18.03
C VAL A 32 -5.61 -4.91 -16.62
N LYS A 33 -4.76 -3.94 -16.30
CA LYS A 33 -4.74 -3.30 -14.99
C LYS A 33 -6.10 -2.63 -14.85
N GLN A 34 -6.90 -3.08 -13.90
CA GLN A 34 -8.17 -2.45 -13.58
C GLN A 34 -7.89 -0.97 -13.33
N GLN A 35 -8.26 -0.13 -14.28
CA GLN A 35 -8.02 1.30 -14.18
C GLN A 35 -9.18 1.88 -13.40
N LEU A 36 -9.03 1.96 -12.08
CA LEU A 36 -9.90 2.82 -11.30
C LEU A 36 -9.73 4.27 -11.81
N VAL A 37 -10.80 5.05 -11.82
CA VAL A 37 -10.71 6.48 -12.12
C VAL A 37 -10.90 7.25 -10.80
N ALA A 38 -10.02 8.21 -10.50
CA ALA A 38 -10.07 8.97 -9.24
C ALA A 38 -11.45 9.59 -8.96
N ASP A 39 -12.11 10.07 -10.03
CA ASP A 39 -13.45 10.67 -9.97
C ASP A 39 -14.56 9.67 -9.61
N GLU A 40 -14.28 8.38 -9.53
CA GLU A 40 -15.25 7.32 -9.18
C GLU A 40 -15.13 6.89 -7.71
N ILE A 41 -14.05 7.24 -7.02
CA ILE A 41 -13.89 6.95 -5.61
C ILE A 41 -14.88 7.81 -4.81
N ARG A 42 -15.76 7.14 -4.05
CA ARG A 42 -16.81 7.77 -3.25
C ARG A 42 -16.75 7.25 -1.83
N PRO A 43 -16.10 7.97 -0.89
CA PRO A 43 -16.09 7.58 0.51
C PRO A 43 -17.50 7.42 1.08
N SER A 44 -17.81 6.26 1.61
CA SER A 44 -19.11 5.92 2.21
C SER A 44 -19.04 5.96 3.74
N LYS A 45 -17.91 5.56 4.32
CA LYS A 45 -17.65 5.55 5.77
C LYS A 45 -16.15 5.68 6.02
N ALA A 46 -15.78 6.41 7.08
CA ALA A 46 -14.41 6.45 7.55
C ALA A 46 -14.33 6.21 9.06
N GLN A 47 -13.29 5.53 9.48
CA GLN A 47 -12.98 5.27 10.89
C GLN A 47 -11.49 5.47 11.10
N TRP A 48 -11.11 5.92 12.28
CA TRP A 48 -9.70 6.12 12.61
C TRP A 48 -9.40 5.73 14.05
N SER A 49 -8.18 5.30 14.29
CA SER A 49 -7.67 4.95 15.61
C SER A 49 -6.34 5.65 15.86
N LEU A 50 -5.96 5.67 17.13
CA LEU A 50 -4.70 6.24 17.56
C LEU A 50 -4.07 5.32 18.58
N ASP A 51 -2.90 4.81 18.25
CA ASP A 51 -2.03 4.15 19.22
C ASP A 51 -1.11 5.19 19.81
N THR A 52 -1.02 5.25 21.15
CA THR A 52 -0.14 6.17 21.86
C THR A 52 0.85 5.41 22.72
N VAL A 53 2.04 5.98 22.91
CA VAL A 53 3.04 5.47 23.84
C VAL A 53 3.24 6.44 25.00
N GLU A 54 3.54 5.91 26.19
CA GLU A 54 3.78 6.73 27.38
C GLU A 54 5.11 7.50 27.30
N GLU A 55 6.10 6.93 26.61
CA GLU A 55 7.42 7.53 26.40
C GLU A 55 7.70 7.64 24.90
N VAL A 56 8.11 8.84 24.48
CA VAL A 56 8.54 9.10 23.10
C VAL A 56 9.82 8.33 22.83
N ASP A 57 9.85 7.55 21.75
CA ASP A 57 11.02 6.79 21.34
C ASP A 57 12.09 7.67 20.67
N GLU A 58 13.12 7.06 20.09
CA GLU A 58 14.19 7.78 19.39
C GLU A 58 13.73 8.47 18.08
N THR A 59 12.55 8.11 17.56
CA THR A 59 11.96 8.72 16.36
C THR A 59 11.29 10.05 16.65
N GLY A 60 10.96 10.32 17.93
CA GLY A 60 10.28 11.55 18.33
C GLY A 60 8.76 11.51 18.19
N PHE A 61 8.19 10.38 17.77
CA PHE A 61 6.76 10.17 17.68
C PHE A 61 6.17 9.68 19.01
N SER A 62 4.98 10.18 19.34
CA SER A 62 4.24 9.80 20.55
C SER A 62 2.99 8.99 20.22
N SER A 63 2.65 8.89 18.94
CA SER A 63 1.46 8.20 18.48
C SER A 63 1.53 7.80 17.01
N TRP A 64 0.69 6.85 16.63
CA TRP A 64 0.53 6.34 15.26
C TRP A 64 -0.96 6.30 14.93
N LEU A 65 -1.34 6.99 13.87
CA LEU A 65 -2.72 7.09 13.41
C LEU A 65 -2.97 6.06 12.31
N THR A 66 -4.07 5.33 12.43
CA THR A 66 -4.61 4.52 11.34
C THR A 66 -5.97 5.10 10.93
N ILE A 67 -6.19 5.26 9.63
CA ILE A 67 -7.50 5.61 9.06
C ILE A 67 -7.88 4.62 7.96
N GLU A 68 -9.12 4.17 8.03
CA GLU A 68 -9.76 3.27 7.07
C GLU A 68 -10.97 3.98 6.48
N ILE A 69 -11.11 3.91 5.16
CA ILE A 69 -12.14 4.60 4.38
C ILE A 69 -12.79 3.57 3.46
N ASP A 70 -13.98 3.13 3.85
CA ASP A 70 -14.85 2.34 2.99
C ASP A 70 -15.40 3.25 1.89
N CYS A 71 -15.44 2.78 0.65
CA CYS A 71 -16.00 3.50 -0.48
C CYS A 71 -17.24 2.80 -1.04
N GLU A 72 -18.06 3.54 -1.79
CA GLU A 72 -19.12 2.94 -2.60
C GLU A 72 -18.50 2.02 -3.67
N PRO A 73 -19.19 0.94 -4.07
CA PRO A 73 -18.73 0.07 -5.13
C PRO A 73 -18.46 0.85 -6.40
N VAL A 74 -17.31 0.57 -7.04
CA VAL A 74 -16.98 1.13 -8.35
C VAL A 74 -17.42 0.14 -9.41
N GLU A 75 -18.21 0.60 -10.38
CA GLU A 75 -18.48 -0.18 -11.58
C GLU A 75 -17.23 -0.16 -12.46
N VAL A 76 -16.34 -1.14 -12.29
CA VAL A 76 -15.33 -1.42 -13.31
C VAL A 76 -16.05 -1.91 -14.56
N ALA A 77 -15.67 -1.35 -15.71
CA ALA A 77 -16.09 -1.91 -16.98
C ALA A 77 -15.57 -3.36 -17.01
N ALA A 78 -16.46 -4.32 -16.84
CA ALA A 78 -16.17 -5.72 -17.15
C ALA A 78 -15.78 -5.74 -18.62
N ASP A 79 -14.50 -5.96 -18.91
CA ASP A 79 -14.12 -6.31 -20.26
C ASP A 79 -14.75 -7.68 -20.53
N ASP A 80 -15.41 -7.84 -21.67
CA ASP A 80 -16.02 -9.10 -22.14
C ASP A 80 -14.93 -10.14 -22.49
N ALA A 81 -13.81 -10.16 -21.75
CA ALA A 81 -12.81 -11.20 -21.77
C ALA A 81 -13.33 -12.40 -20.97
N ASP A 82 -14.39 -13.00 -21.52
CA ASP A 82 -14.71 -14.43 -21.37
C ASP A 82 -13.51 -15.24 -21.89
N PHE A 83 -12.43 -15.29 -21.12
CA PHE A 83 -11.36 -16.23 -21.32
C PHE A 83 -10.85 -16.73 -19.97
N ALA A 84 -11.75 -17.32 -19.19
CA ALA A 84 -11.34 -18.46 -18.39
C ALA A 84 -11.01 -19.58 -19.39
N PRO A 85 -9.74 -19.97 -19.61
CA PRO A 85 -9.49 -21.25 -20.27
C PRO A 85 -10.24 -22.29 -19.44
N GLU A 86 -11.07 -23.12 -20.11
CA GLU A 86 -11.65 -24.29 -19.44
C GLU A 86 -10.49 -25.07 -18.83
N SER A 87 -10.35 -24.98 -17.51
CA SER A 87 -9.30 -25.66 -16.78
C SER A 87 -9.59 -27.15 -16.90
N ASP A 88 -8.74 -27.85 -17.64
CA ASP A 88 -8.72 -29.30 -17.66
C ASP A 88 -8.68 -29.80 -16.20
N GLU A 89 -9.72 -30.55 -15.81
CA GLU A 89 -9.92 -31.09 -14.47
C GLU A 89 -8.77 -32.06 -14.10
N GLU A 90 -7.66 -31.54 -13.59
CA GLU A 90 -6.70 -32.31 -12.80
C GLU A 90 -6.49 -31.63 -11.45
N ASP A 91 -7.42 -31.95 -10.53
CA ASP A 91 -7.22 -32.24 -9.10
C ASP A 91 -5.82 -31.90 -8.53
N TYR A 92 -5.59 -30.62 -8.27
CA TYR A 92 -4.63 -30.18 -7.27
C TYR A 92 -5.44 -29.78 -6.03
N GLY A 93 -5.49 -30.69 -5.06
CA GLY A 93 -5.89 -30.34 -3.71
C GLY A 93 -4.87 -29.38 -3.12
N ASP A 94 -5.19 -28.09 -3.17
CA ASP A 94 -4.73 -27.13 -2.17
C ASP A 94 -5.97 -26.62 -1.44
N ASP A 95 -5.93 -26.80 -0.13
CA ASP A 95 -6.94 -26.40 0.86
C ASP A 95 -6.75 -24.90 1.18
N ASP A 96 -6.36 -24.11 0.18
CA ASP A 96 -6.30 -22.66 0.26
C ASP A 96 -7.74 -22.20 0.07
N GLU A 97 -8.42 -22.00 1.19
CA GLU A 97 -9.70 -21.27 1.25
C GLU A 97 -9.58 -20.08 0.31
N ASP A 98 -10.29 -20.15 -0.83
CA ASP A 98 -10.35 -19.09 -1.83
C ASP A 98 -10.54 -17.78 -1.06
N GLU A 99 -9.47 -16.96 -0.95
CA GLU A 99 -9.56 -15.63 -0.36
C GLU A 99 -10.62 -14.92 -1.18
N GLU A 100 -11.82 -14.80 -0.62
CA GLU A 100 -12.94 -14.11 -1.23
C GLU A 100 -12.50 -12.66 -1.36
N PHE A 101 -11.90 -12.35 -2.51
CA PHE A 101 -11.40 -11.03 -2.82
C PHE A 101 -12.57 -10.08 -2.76
N SER A 102 -12.58 -9.22 -1.74
CA SER A 102 -13.65 -8.26 -1.56
C SER A 102 -13.69 -7.33 -2.78
N GLU A 103 -14.85 -7.28 -3.44
CA GLU A 103 -15.16 -6.26 -4.46
C GLU A 103 -15.43 -4.90 -3.81
N GLU A 104 -15.39 -4.80 -2.48
CA GLU A 104 -15.51 -3.53 -1.77
C GLU A 104 -14.18 -2.76 -1.89
N LEU A 105 -14.28 -1.49 -2.30
CA LEU A 105 -13.13 -0.60 -2.36
C LEU A 105 -12.90 0.01 -0.98
N THR A 106 -11.74 -0.26 -0.41
CA THR A 106 -11.31 0.33 0.88
C THR A 106 -9.96 1.01 0.72
N ILE A 107 -9.81 2.20 1.29
CA ILE A 107 -8.52 2.91 1.35
C ILE A 107 -8.06 2.92 2.79
N ARG A 108 -6.81 2.51 3.02
CA ARG A 108 -6.22 2.44 4.35
C ARG A 108 -4.88 3.14 4.39
N ALA A 109 -4.71 3.99 5.39
CA ALA A 109 -3.43 4.56 5.77
C ALA A 109 -3.14 4.14 7.20
N GLU A 110 -2.14 3.28 7.37
CA GLU A 110 -1.81 2.63 8.63
C GLU A 110 -0.60 3.28 9.28
N THR A 111 -0.65 3.33 10.61
CA THR A 111 0.49 3.64 11.46
C THR A 111 1.24 4.92 11.07
N VAL A 112 0.49 5.93 10.60
CA VAL A 112 1.03 7.22 10.19
C VAL A 112 1.53 7.96 11.42
N PRO A 113 2.83 8.32 11.49
CA PRO A 113 3.43 8.83 12.71
C PRO A 113 2.92 10.23 13.07
N SER A 114 2.73 10.47 14.37
CA SER A 114 2.27 11.75 14.92
C SER A 114 2.91 12.08 16.27
N THR A 115 3.01 13.37 16.53
CA THR A 115 3.46 13.93 17.82
C THR A 115 2.30 14.29 18.75
N ALA A 116 1.06 13.91 18.40
CA ALA A 116 -0.08 14.08 19.31
C ALA A 116 0.04 13.11 20.49
N THR A 117 -0.38 13.54 21.68
CA THR A 117 -0.32 12.70 22.89
C THR A 117 -1.67 12.13 23.29
N ASP A 118 -2.75 12.73 22.79
CA ASP A 118 -4.12 12.28 22.97
C ASP A 118 -4.90 12.52 21.67
N TRP A 119 -5.86 11.64 21.38
CA TRP A 119 -6.69 11.74 20.19
C TRP A 119 -7.45 13.06 20.09
N ARG A 120 -7.73 13.74 21.21
CA ARG A 120 -8.42 15.05 21.25
C ARG A 120 -7.59 16.22 20.74
N GLU A 121 -6.31 16.01 20.48
CA GLU A 121 -5.37 17.08 20.10
C GLU A 121 -5.16 17.16 18.58
N PHE A 122 -5.81 16.32 17.79
CA PHE A 122 -5.48 16.14 16.38
C PHE A 122 -5.88 17.29 15.47
N LYS A 123 -6.85 18.13 15.84
CA LYS A 123 -7.23 19.27 15.00
C LYS A 123 -6.02 20.16 14.65
N GLY A 124 -5.77 20.31 13.35
CA GLY A 124 -4.67 21.10 12.79
C GLY A 124 -3.35 20.35 12.66
N HIS A 125 -3.30 19.06 12.99
CA HIS A 125 -2.14 18.23 12.72
C HIS A 125 -2.03 17.90 11.23
N HIS A 126 -0.79 17.91 10.76
CA HIS A 126 -0.38 17.38 9.47
C HIS A 126 0.52 16.16 9.74
N LEU A 127 0.16 15.02 9.18
CA LEU A 127 0.90 13.77 9.29
C LEU A 127 1.36 13.36 7.89
N GLU A 128 2.58 12.85 7.79
CA GLU A 128 3.14 12.41 6.53
C GLU A 128 4.01 11.17 6.74
N SER A 129 3.94 10.22 5.80
CA SER A 129 5.00 9.24 5.57
C SER A 129 5.47 9.36 4.10
N PRO A 130 6.76 9.61 3.87
CA PRO A 130 7.30 9.87 2.53
C PRO A 130 7.70 8.60 1.76
N ALA A 131 7.55 7.43 2.36
CA ALA A 131 7.87 6.13 1.76
C ALA A 131 6.92 5.06 2.30
N PHE A 132 6.61 4.06 1.46
CA PHE A 132 5.83 2.90 1.86
C PHE A 132 6.67 1.95 2.72
N GLY A 133 6.04 1.39 3.75
CA GLY A 133 6.66 0.48 4.72
C GLY A 133 6.93 1.19 6.05
N GLU A 134 7.52 0.47 7.02
CA GLU A 134 7.67 0.97 8.39
C GLU A 134 8.15 2.45 8.45
N PRO A 135 7.45 3.33 9.18
CA PRO A 135 6.36 3.02 10.09
C PRO A 135 4.97 2.96 9.46
N ALA A 136 4.75 3.37 8.21
CA ALA A 136 3.40 3.59 7.67
C ALA A 136 3.16 2.91 6.33
N GLU A 137 1.96 2.36 6.17
CA GLU A 137 1.54 1.71 4.93
C GLU A 137 0.32 2.43 4.36
N ALA A 138 0.32 2.68 3.06
CA ALA A 138 -0.77 3.31 2.36
C ALA A 138 -1.23 2.39 1.23
N VAL A 139 -2.47 1.91 1.32
CA VAL A 139 -2.99 0.88 0.43
C VAL A 139 -4.42 1.20 -0.03
N VAL A 140 -4.71 0.83 -1.27
CA VAL A 140 -6.07 0.68 -1.80
C VAL A 140 -6.33 -0.81 -1.92
N ILE A 141 -7.43 -1.26 -1.33
CA ILE A 141 -7.87 -2.66 -1.35
C ILE A 141 -9.06 -2.72 -2.30
N TYR A 142 -8.91 -3.45 -3.40
CA TYR A 142 -9.95 -3.67 -4.40
C TYR A 142 -9.61 -4.89 -5.25
N GLY A 143 -10.08 -6.06 -4.87
CA GLY A 143 -9.63 -7.32 -5.48
C GLY A 143 -8.16 -7.70 -5.20
N ASP A 144 -7.27 -6.74 -4.92
CA ASP A 144 -5.88 -6.91 -4.47
C ASP A 144 -5.47 -5.68 -3.62
N HIS A 145 -4.28 -5.71 -3.03
CA HIS A 145 -3.66 -4.61 -2.29
C HIS A 145 -2.73 -3.79 -3.18
N TYR A 146 -3.16 -2.58 -3.55
CA TYR A 146 -2.37 -1.64 -4.32
C TYR A 146 -1.69 -0.62 -3.41
N ARG A 147 -0.36 -0.63 -3.40
CA ARG A 147 0.47 0.18 -2.50
C ARG A 147 0.79 1.55 -3.08
N PHE A 148 0.83 2.53 -2.20
CA PHE A 148 1.23 3.90 -2.49
C PHE A 148 2.47 4.27 -1.68
N ASP A 149 3.46 4.86 -2.34
CA ASP A 149 4.74 5.25 -1.74
C ASP A 149 4.56 6.28 -0.63
N LYS A 150 3.53 7.12 -0.69
CA LYS A 150 3.39 8.26 0.22
C LYS A 150 1.97 8.41 0.70
N VAL A 151 1.85 8.83 1.96
CA VAL A 151 0.60 9.29 2.54
C VAL A 151 0.78 10.61 3.26
N SER A 152 -0.18 11.51 3.05
CA SER A 152 -0.35 12.75 3.80
C SER A 152 -1.77 12.82 4.35
N LEU A 153 -1.89 13.19 5.63
CA LEU A 153 -3.15 13.38 6.32
C LEU A 153 -3.17 14.74 7.00
N ASP A 154 -4.06 15.62 6.57
CA ASP A 154 -4.36 16.87 7.27
C ASP A 154 -5.65 16.72 8.07
N VAL A 155 -5.58 16.90 9.39
CA VAL A 155 -6.77 16.91 10.24
C VAL A 155 -7.32 18.32 10.31
N THR A 156 -8.31 18.61 9.46
CA THR A 156 -8.83 19.96 9.23
C THR A 156 -9.77 20.45 10.34
N ASP A 157 -10.56 19.55 10.93
CA ASP A 157 -11.44 19.83 12.06
C ASP A 157 -11.62 18.60 12.95
N GLN A 158 -12.08 18.82 14.17
CA GLN A 158 -12.39 17.74 15.11
C GLN A 158 -13.51 18.16 16.06
N ARG A 159 -14.51 17.28 16.20
CA ARG A 159 -15.73 17.48 17.00
C ARG A 159 -16.10 16.19 17.70
N ASP A 160 -16.03 16.19 19.03
CA ASP A 160 -16.16 14.97 19.84
C ASP A 160 -15.25 13.87 19.28
N ARG A 161 -15.78 12.69 18.99
CA ARG A 161 -15.01 11.56 18.43
C ARG A 161 -14.89 11.59 16.91
N THR A 162 -15.44 12.58 16.23
CA THR A 162 -15.35 12.69 14.77
C THR A 162 -14.24 13.67 14.37
N ALA A 163 -13.45 13.34 13.37
CA ALA A 163 -12.42 14.22 12.79
C ALA A 163 -12.59 14.30 11.26
N ASP A 164 -12.33 15.49 10.72
CA ASP A 164 -12.42 15.77 9.28
C ASP A 164 -11.00 15.75 8.69
N PHE A 165 -10.73 14.81 7.79
CA PHE A 165 -9.42 14.56 7.18
C PHE A 165 -9.39 14.99 5.72
N GLN A 166 -8.29 15.60 5.30
CA GLN A 166 -7.85 15.60 3.91
C GLN A 166 -6.76 14.54 3.77
N VAL A 167 -7.01 13.54 2.93
CA VAL A 167 -6.17 12.36 2.74
C VAL A 167 -5.58 12.41 1.34
N THR A 168 -4.27 12.22 1.23
CA THR A 168 -3.56 12.13 -0.05
C THR A 168 -2.68 10.89 -0.06
N LEU A 169 -2.91 10.00 -1.03
CA LEU A 169 -2.01 8.88 -1.33
C LEU A 169 -1.33 9.18 -2.67
N SER A 170 -0.01 8.98 -2.76
CA SER A 170 0.72 9.19 -4.01
C SER A 170 1.89 8.23 -4.19
N GLY A 171 2.36 8.09 -5.42
CA GLY A 171 3.38 7.13 -5.81
C GLY A 171 2.80 5.73 -5.96
N ASP A 172 1.93 5.52 -6.94
CA ASP A 172 1.34 4.23 -7.28
C ASP A 172 2.42 3.19 -7.63
N LEU A 173 2.70 2.26 -6.70
CA LEU A 173 3.79 1.30 -6.82
C LEU A 173 3.41 0.06 -7.64
N ASP A 174 2.11 -0.28 -7.65
CA ASP A 174 1.61 -1.51 -8.26
C ASP A 174 0.92 -1.24 -9.62
N GLY A 175 0.70 0.04 -9.94
CA GLY A 175 0.18 0.50 -11.22
C GLY A 175 -1.33 0.38 -11.32
N LEU A 176 -2.05 0.68 -10.24
CA LEU A 176 -3.51 0.81 -10.22
C LEU A 176 -4.02 1.83 -11.26
N GLY A 177 -3.17 2.78 -11.65
CA GLY A 177 -3.46 3.75 -12.70
C GLY A 177 -4.08 5.05 -12.19
N ILE A 178 -4.12 5.26 -10.87
CA ILE A 178 -4.49 6.53 -10.22
C ILE A 178 -3.33 7.00 -9.35
N ASP A 179 -2.83 8.21 -9.59
CA ASP A 179 -1.84 8.88 -8.73
C ASP A 179 -1.88 10.40 -8.97
N PRO A 180 -2.19 11.24 -7.96
CA PRO A 180 -2.54 10.89 -6.58
C PRO A 180 -4.02 10.53 -6.39
N ILE A 181 -4.34 9.92 -5.26
CA ILE A 181 -5.71 9.83 -4.72
C ILE A 181 -5.86 10.92 -3.66
N GLU A 182 -6.83 11.82 -3.84
CA GLU A 182 -7.13 12.93 -2.91
C GLU A 182 -8.58 12.85 -2.43
N LEU A 183 -8.77 12.77 -1.11
CA LEU A 183 -10.09 12.60 -0.50
C LEU A 183 -10.30 13.56 0.68
N THR A 184 -11.54 13.96 0.89
CA THR A 184 -11.98 14.62 2.13
C THR A 184 -13.02 13.74 2.80
N VAL A 185 -12.76 13.32 4.05
CA VAL A 185 -13.62 12.38 4.77
C VAL A 185 -13.83 12.81 6.22
N SER A 186 -15.00 12.49 6.78
CA SER A 186 -15.26 12.60 8.21
C SER A 186 -15.20 11.21 8.84
N GLY A 187 -14.22 10.98 9.70
CA GLY A 187 -13.98 9.68 10.34
C GLY A 187 -14.36 9.66 11.83
N GLU A 188 -14.95 8.56 12.29
CA GLU A 188 -15.24 8.33 13.71
C GLU A 188 -14.07 7.65 14.42
N TYR A 189 -13.72 8.14 15.61
CA TYR A 189 -12.65 7.61 16.44
C TYR A 189 -13.04 6.28 17.07
N LEU A 190 -12.23 5.26 16.81
CA LEU A 190 -12.26 3.95 17.42
C LEU A 190 -11.19 3.88 18.52
N PRO A 191 -11.57 3.83 19.80
CA PRO A 191 -10.61 3.68 20.88
C PRO A 191 -9.86 2.36 20.73
N THR A 192 -8.53 2.44 20.76
CA THR A 192 -7.65 1.28 20.90
C THR A 192 -7.73 0.78 22.36
N LEU A 193 -7.71 -0.54 22.54
CA LEU A 193 -7.91 -1.21 23.83
C LEU A 193 -6.60 -1.43 24.60
#